data_AF-A0A351FD77-F1
#
_entry.id   AF-A0A351FD77-F1
#
_cell.length_a   1.000
_cell.length_b   1.000
_cell.length_c   1.000
_cell.angle_alpha   90.00
_cell.angle_beta   90.00
_cell.angle_gamma   90.00
#
_symmetry.space_group_name_H-M   'P 1'
#
loop_
_entity.id
_entity.type
_entity.pdbx_description
1 polymer ?
#
loop_
_entity_poly.entity_id
_entity_poly.type
_entity_poly.pdbx_seq_one_letter_code
_entity_poly.pdbx_strand_id
1 'polypeptide(L)'
;MRALILIFCFGLFLESEQTMEAQEVDALRSSGIRIVTLMRNLNATRKYPDALPSLLKTMNEETSTRFDTDPLFISELTDDRLMENPILYVNCDDQPNLEFPAEELAALRRYMEQGGFVYLDAGIKASFLGADLGHSYAAWEERPEVNELFRQVYPEKSFLPLPRNHEIFRSFYKGLPKNRDLMIEANQKRLPETVLTFVEQEKWPQGTYSFVGMKVKGRLACVASPICAMGWGKDEFGSWIPPISFRIRESAENFDENLKLASFSGGTYEVTREDGLKDVIYSQLGQRPLWVKEPNGRWRIFKYYSGEEISNYAHAFYTRLGMNVFLYALLN
;
A
#
# COMPACT_ATOMS: atom_id res chain seq x y z
N MET A 1 8.84 -5.86 82.73
CA MET A 1 7.71 -5.42 81.88
C MET A 1 8.17 -4.19 81.10
N ARG A 2 8.53 -4.33 79.82
CA ARG A 2 8.45 -3.30 78.77
C ARG A 2 8.84 -3.94 77.44
N ALA A 3 7.87 -3.95 76.54
CA ALA A 3 7.90 -4.61 75.25
C ALA A 3 8.47 -3.68 74.15
N LEU A 4 8.98 -4.35 73.13
CA LEU A 4 9.47 -3.88 71.83
C LEU A 4 8.44 -3.01 71.09
N ILE A 5 8.91 -1.99 70.36
CA ILE A 5 8.27 -1.53 69.11
C ILE A 5 9.39 -1.23 68.10
N LEU A 6 9.60 -2.15 67.15
CA LEU A 6 10.23 -1.88 65.85
C LEU A 6 9.12 -1.36 64.93
N ILE A 7 9.26 -0.15 64.38
CA ILE A 7 8.40 0.35 63.29
C ILE A 7 9.13 0.15 61.96
N PHE A 8 8.36 -0.42 61.05
CA PHE A 8 8.71 -1.02 59.77
C PHE A 8 8.84 0.09 58.70
N CYS A 9 10.04 0.30 58.14
CA CYS A 9 10.26 1.18 56.98
C CYS A 9 9.94 0.44 55.67
N PHE A 10 8.65 0.21 55.39
CA PHE A 10 8.20 -0.59 54.24
C PHE A 10 7.16 0.14 53.37
N GLY A 11 7.16 1.48 53.40
CA GLY A 11 6.19 2.31 52.69
C GLY A 11 6.72 3.02 51.44
N LEU A 12 8.04 3.04 51.19
CA LEU A 12 8.63 3.92 50.15
C LEU A 12 9.03 3.23 48.85
N PHE A 13 8.99 1.89 48.77
CA PHE A 13 9.36 1.15 47.54
C PHE A 13 8.16 0.86 46.62
N LEU A 14 6.94 0.74 47.16
CA LEU A 14 5.73 0.42 46.39
C LEU A 14 5.16 1.62 45.61
N GLU A 15 5.25 2.83 46.17
CA GLU A 15 4.78 4.04 45.47
C GLU A 15 5.69 4.44 44.30
N SER A 16 7.00 4.21 44.40
CA SER A 16 7.96 4.54 43.33
C SER A 16 7.86 3.61 42.13
N GLU A 17 7.59 2.31 42.34
CA GLU A 17 7.39 1.36 41.23
C GLU A 17 6.10 1.67 40.48
N GLN A 18 4.98 1.93 41.18
CA GLN A 18 3.71 2.28 40.54
C GLN A 18 3.76 3.62 39.78
N THR A 19 4.53 4.61 40.26
CA THR A 19 4.69 5.87 39.54
C THR A 19 5.63 5.76 38.34
N MET A 20 6.70 4.97 38.42
CA MET A 20 7.54 4.65 37.27
C MET A 20 6.76 3.89 36.20
N GLU A 21 6.03 2.85 36.58
CA GLU A 21 5.26 2.00 35.65
C GLU A 21 4.12 2.80 34.99
N ALA A 22 3.46 3.69 35.75
CA ALA A 22 2.47 4.61 35.19
C ALA A 22 3.08 5.64 34.23
N GLN A 23 4.27 6.20 34.55
CA GLN A 23 4.99 7.13 33.66
C GLN A 23 5.55 6.45 32.41
N GLU A 24 5.97 5.19 32.51
CA GLU A 24 6.46 4.39 31.39
C GLU A 24 5.30 4.00 30.46
N VAL A 25 4.15 3.63 31.03
CA VAL A 25 2.90 3.41 30.29
C VAL A 25 2.38 4.70 29.67
N ASP A 26 2.45 5.84 30.35
CA ASP A 26 2.10 7.14 29.77
C ASP A 26 3.11 7.59 28.71
N ALA A 27 4.39 7.27 28.87
CA ALA A 27 5.43 7.50 27.88
C ALA A 27 5.22 6.64 26.61
N LEU A 28 4.89 5.35 26.78
CA LEU A 28 4.46 4.45 25.71
C LEU A 28 3.14 4.89 25.06
N ARG A 29 2.21 5.45 25.82
CA ARG A 29 0.98 6.08 25.29
C ARG A 29 1.26 7.44 24.62
N SER A 30 2.35 8.11 24.99
CA SER A 30 2.78 9.40 24.44
C SER A 30 3.65 9.24 23.18
N SER A 31 4.31 8.10 23.00
CA SER A 31 5.02 7.77 21.77
C SER A 31 4.00 7.43 20.69
N GLY A 32 4.07 8.13 19.56
CA GLY A 32 3.18 7.87 18.44
C GLY A 32 3.30 6.44 17.91
N ILE A 33 2.25 5.95 17.27
CA ILE A 33 2.24 4.68 16.53
C ILE A 33 3.33 4.75 15.48
N ARG A 34 4.34 3.88 15.55
CA ARG A 34 5.43 3.86 14.58
C ARG A 34 5.18 2.77 13.55
N ILE A 35 5.43 3.09 12.29
CA ILE A 35 5.39 2.13 11.19
C ILE A 35 6.79 1.59 10.98
N VAL A 36 6.93 0.26 10.98
CA VAL A 36 8.20 -0.40 10.69
C VAL A 36 8.37 -0.53 9.19
N THR A 37 9.54 -0.17 8.68
CA THR A 37 9.93 -0.37 7.29
C THR A 37 11.16 -1.25 7.19
N LEU A 38 11.08 -2.30 6.38
CA LEU A 38 12.24 -3.13 6.08
C LEU A 38 13.15 -2.44 5.06
N MET A 39 14.43 -2.29 5.38
CA MET A 39 15.47 -1.81 4.47
C MET A 39 16.77 -2.57 4.70
N ARG A 40 16.97 -3.65 3.94
CA ARG A 40 18.12 -4.54 4.09
C ARG A 40 19.45 -3.91 3.65
N ASN A 41 19.38 -2.89 2.80
CA ASN A 41 20.54 -2.09 2.40
C ASN A 41 20.25 -0.61 2.65
N LEU A 42 20.78 -0.08 3.75
CA LEU A 42 20.60 1.33 4.13
C LEU A 42 21.22 2.32 3.12
N ASN A 43 22.12 1.85 2.26
CA ASN A 43 22.73 2.66 1.21
C ASN A 43 21.98 2.54 -0.14
N ALA A 44 20.92 1.74 -0.21
CA ALA A 44 20.12 1.62 -1.41
C ALA A 44 19.30 2.89 -1.67
N THR A 45 19.05 3.18 -2.95
CA THR A 45 18.14 4.26 -3.32
C THR A 45 16.71 3.88 -2.98
N ARG A 46 16.06 4.66 -2.11
CA ARG A 46 14.64 4.53 -1.81
C ARG A 46 13.78 5.12 -2.92
N LYS A 47 12.77 4.38 -3.33
CA LYS A 47 11.68 4.82 -4.19
C LYS A 47 10.64 5.50 -3.31
N TYR A 48 10.27 6.72 -3.70
CA TYR A 48 9.25 7.50 -2.99
C TYR A 48 9.58 7.72 -1.49
N PRO A 49 10.77 8.24 -1.15
CA PRO A 49 11.21 8.36 0.25
C PRO A 49 10.27 9.23 1.10
N ASP A 50 9.59 10.20 0.50
CA ASP A 50 8.68 11.13 1.18
C ASP A 50 7.24 10.60 1.30
N ALA A 51 6.93 9.46 0.66
CA ALA A 51 5.57 8.95 0.56
C ALA A 51 4.98 8.54 1.90
N LEU A 52 5.62 7.61 2.61
CA LEU A 52 5.11 7.13 3.89
C LEU A 52 5.08 8.27 4.94
N PRO A 53 6.15 9.08 5.14
CA PRO A 53 6.08 10.24 6.04
C PRO A 53 4.91 11.20 5.73
N SER A 54 4.68 11.50 4.45
CA SER A 54 3.59 12.38 4.02
C SER A 54 2.21 11.79 4.26
N LEU A 55 2.04 10.48 4.04
CA LEU A 55 0.81 9.77 4.36
C LEU A 55 0.52 9.82 5.87
N LEU A 56 1.51 9.49 6.70
CA LEU A 56 1.34 9.48 8.16
C LEU A 56 1.04 10.88 8.71
N LYS A 57 1.66 11.92 8.14
CA LYS A 57 1.32 13.31 8.44
C LYS A 57 -0.15 13.60 8.11
N THR A 58 -0.60 13.23 6.92
CA THR A 58 -2.00 13.42 6.49
C THR A 58 -2.96 12.64 7.40
N MET A 59 -2.61 11.42 7.82
CA MET A 59 -3.40 10.63 8.77
C MET A 59 -3.55 11.32 10.12
N ASN A 60 -2.50 11.96 10.63
CA ASN A 60 -2.55 12.74 11.87
C ASN A 60 -3.37 14.04 11.72
N GLU A 61 -3.41 14.62 10.52
CA GLU A 61 -4.20 15.83 10.24
C GLU A 61 -5.69 15.53 10.08
N GLU A 62 -6.04 14.38 9.48
CA GLU A 62 -7.42 14.05 9.11
C GLU A 62 -8.12 13.09 10.09
N THR A 63 -7.37 12.50 11.02
CA THR A 63 -7.91 11.53 11.99
C THR A 63 -7.39 11.81 13.41
N SER A 64 -7.87 11.03 14.39
CA SER A 64 -7.36 11.08 15.77
C SER A 64 -6.16 10.17 16.02
N THR A 65 -5.56 9.57 14.98
CA THR A 65 -4.33 8.79 15.14
C THR A 65 -3.17 9.68 15.54
N ARG A 66 -2.15 9.08 16.15
CA ARG A 66 -0.90 9.75 16.49
C ARG A 66 0.25 8.94 15.94
N PHE A 67 0.44 8.94 14.63
CA PHE A 67 1.60 8.28 14.02
C PHE A 67 2.87 9.09 14.27
N ASP A 68 3.97 8.38 14.51
CA ASP A 68 5.30 8.94 14.30
C ASP A 68 5.52 9.07 12.78
N THR A 69 5.77 10.28 12.29
CA THR A 69 5.97 10.53 10.86
C THR A 69 7.36 10.14 10.37
N ASP A 70 8.27 9.78 11.28
CA ASP A 70 9.57 9.18 10.97
C ASP A 70 9.47 7.63 11.12
N PRO A 71 9.38 6.87 10.01
CA PRO A 71 9.24 5.42 10.07
C PRO A 71 10.44 4.73 10.72
N LEU A 72 10.19 3.64 11.45
CA LEU A 72 11.27 2.82 12.01
C LEU A 72 11.90 1.95 10.93
N PHE A 73 13.16 2.18 10.61
CA PHE A 73 13.88 1.30 9.69
C PHE A 73 14.55 0.14 10.43
N ILE A 74 14.28 -1.08 9.97
CA ILE A 74 14.95 -2.32 10.39
C ILE A 74 15.61 -2.96 9.17
N SER A 75 16.74 -3.64 9.37
CA SER A 75 17.44 -4.36 8.29
C SER A 75 17.12 -5.86 8.26
N GLU A 76 16.53 -6.39 9.33
CA GLU A 76 16.27 -7.82 9.55
C GLU A 76 14.91 -8.00 10.20
N LEU A 77 14.17 -9.05 9.84
CA LEU A 77 12.85 -9.38 10.38
C LEU A 77 12.91 -10.00 11.78
N THR A 78 14.10 -10.38 12.25
CA THR A 78 14.38 -10.82 13.62
C THR A 78 14.56 -9.67 14.61
N ASP A 79 14.57 -8.42 14.13
CA ASP A 79 14.65 -7.24 14.99
C ASP A 79 13.46 -7.18 15.95
N ASP A 80 13.72 -7.16 17.26
CA ASP A 80 12.69 -7.18 18.30
C ASP A 80 11.69 -6.02 18.16
N ARG A 81 12.13 -4.88 17.60
CA ARG A 81 11.27 -3.72 17.37
C ARG A 81 10.17 -3.99 16.34
N LEU A 82 10.30 -5.01 15.50
CA LEU A 82 9.20 -5.44 14.62
C LEU A 82 7.99 -5.89 15.45
N MET A 83 8.22 -6.67 16.51
CA MET A 83 7.15 -7.22 17.36
C MET A 83 6.49 -6.17 18.24
N GLU A 84 7.18 -5.06 18.50
CA GLU A 84 6.69 -3.93 19.30
C GLU A 84 5.74 -3.00 18.53
N ASN A 85 5.65 -3.17 17.21
CA ASN A 85 4.90 -2.27 16.33
C ASN A 85 3.86 -3.05 15.49
N PRO A 86 2.67 -2.48 15.24
CA PRO A 86 1.55 -3.25 14.67
C PRO A 86 1.65 -3.45 13.16
N ILE A 87 2.48 -2.66 12.45
CA ILE A 87 2.50 -2.63 10.98
C ILE A 87 3.94 -2.68 10.47
N LEU A 88 4.20 -3.65 9.60
CA LEU A 88 5.38 -3.76 8.76
C LEU A 88 4.99 -3.32 7.35
N TYR A 89 5.52 -2.18 6.94
CA TYR A 89 5.43 -1.68 5.58
C TYR A 89 6.69 -2.07 4.80
N VAL A 90 6.53 -2.64 3.61
CA VAL A 90 7.63 -2.98 2.72
C VAL A 90 7.29 -2.45 1.34
N ASN A 91 8.05 -1.49 0.85
CA ASN A 91 8.06 -1.20 -0.57
C ASN A 91 8.96 -2.23 -1.27
N CYS A 92 8.35 -3.14 -2.04
CA CYS A 92 9.07 -4.21 -2.70
C CYS A 92 10.07 -3.73 -3.75
N ASP A 93 9.91 -2.51 -4.29
CA ASP A 93 10.86 -1.93 -5.24
C ASP A 93 12.12 -1.32 -4.54
N ASP A 94 12.12 -1.22 -3.21
CA ASP A 94 13.29 -0.79 -2.42
C ASP A 94 14.20 -1.97 -2.02
N GLN A 95 13.72 -3.21 -2.19
CA GLN A 95 14.46 -4.39 -1.75
C GLN A 95 15.34 -4.93 -2.88
N PRO A 96 16.61 -5.31 -2.60
CA PRO A 96 17.46 -5.94 -3.61
C PRO A 96 16.92 -7.31 -4.05
N ASN A 97 16.31 -8.04 -3.10
CA ASN A 97 15.55 -9.27 -3.28
C ASN A 97 14.66 -9.48 -2.04
N LEU A 98 13.76 -10.47 -2.11
CA LEU A 98 12.89 -10.89 -1.00
C LEU A 98 13.29 -12.29 -0.47
N GLU A 99 14.59 -12.58 -0.44
CA GLU A 99 15.15 -13.83 0.08
C GLU A 99 15.65 -13.63 1.52
N PHE A 100 15.16 -14.48 2.43
CA PHE A 100 15.42 -14.36 3.86
C PHE A 100 15.90 -15.71 4.43
N PRO A 101 16.77 -15.69 5.45
CA PRO A 101 17.17 -16.90 6.15
C PRO A 101 16.01 -17.44 7.02
N ALA A 102 16.12 -18.70 7.45
CA ALA A 102 15.03 -19.43 8.10
C ALA A 102 14.52 -18.75 9.38
N GLU A 103 15.41 -18.11 10.14
CA GLU A 103 15.09 -17.36 11.34
C GLU A 103 14.22 -16.13 11.07
N GLU A 104 14.49 -15.39 10.00
CA GLU A 104 13.69 -14.23 9.58
C GLU A 104 12.33 -14.65 9.03
N LEU A 105 12.27 -15.76 8.29
CA LEU A 105 11.00 -16.35 7.86
C LEU A 105 10.14 -16.79 9.05
N ALA A 106 10.76 -17.40 10.07
CA ALA A 106 10.08 -17.77 11.30
C ALA A 106 9.61 -16.55 12.10
N ALA A 107 10.40 -15.47 12.13
CA ALA A 107 10.03 -14.21 12.77
C ALA A 107 8.84 -13.54 12.06
N LEU A 108 8.85 -13.46 10.73
CA LEU A 108 7.75 -12.94 9.92
C LEU A 108 6.45 -13.74 10.12
N ARG A 109 6.57 -15.08 10.16
CA ARG A 109 5.45 -15.96 10.49
C ARG A 109 4.89 -15.65 11.88
N ARG A 110 5.76 -15.59 12.89
CA ARG A 110 5.39 -15.29 14.28
C ARG A 110 4.71 -13.94 14.39
N TYR A 111 5.25 -12.91 13.74
CA TYR A 111 4.69 -11.57 13.69
C TYR A 111 3.24 -11.57 13.19
N MET A 112 3.00 -12.19 12.03
CA MET A 112 1.63 -12.34 11.49
C MET A 112 0.76 -13.28 12.34
N GLU A 113 1.30 -14.27 13.02
CA GLU A 113 0.50 -15.11 13.92
C GLU A 113 0.11 -14.41 15.23
N GLN A 114 0.81 -13.35 15.61
CA GLN A 114 0.59 -12.58 16.85
C GLN A 114 -0.19 -11.27 16.65
N GLY A 115 -0.60 -10.96 15.41
CA GLY A 115 -1.46 -9.80 15.13
C GLY A 115 -0.82 -8.77 14.21
N GLY A 116 0.49 -8.84 13.97
CA GLY A 116 1.20 -7.92 13.09
C GLY A 116 0.64 -7.90 11.66
N PHE A 117 0.46 -6.72 11.10
CA PHE A 117 0.00 -6.55 9.71
C PHE A 117 1.18 -6.28 8.79
N VAL A 118 1.21 -6.93 7.63
CA VAL A 118 2.25 -6.75 6.61
C VAL A 118 1.65 -6.10 5.37
N TYR A 119 2.15 -4.92 5.00
CA TYR A 119 1.77 -4.25 3.77
C TYR A 119 2.95 -4.24 2.79
N LEU A 120 2.83 -5.05 1.73
CA LEU A 120 3.75 -5.10 0.59
C LEU A 120 3.31 -4.12 -0.51
N ASP A 121 3.79 -2.88 -0.45
CA ASP A 121 3.59 -1.94 -1.55
C ASP A 121 4.49 -2.29 -2.73
N ALA A 122 4.01 -2.03 -3.95
CA ALA A 122 4.59 -2.57 -5.18
C ALA A 122 4.72 -4.11 -5.18
N GLY A 123 4.07 -4.84 -4.26
CA GLY A 123 4.06 -6.30 -4.22
C GLY A 123 3.33 -6.94 -5.40
N ILE A 124 2.54 -6.18 -6.14
CA ILE A 124 2.00 -6.53 -7.47
C ILE A 124 2.70 -5.68 -8.53
N LYS A 125 3.29 -6.32 -9.55
CA LYS A 125 3.88 -5.61 -10.69
C LYS A 125 3.75 -6.43 -11.96
N ALA A 126 3.01 -5.89 -12.93
CA ALA A 126 2.90 -6.52 -14.23
C ALA A 126 4.24 -6.43 -14.98
N SER A 127 4.68 -7.54 -15.55
CA SER A 127 6.01 -7.70 -16.17
C SER A 127 6.30 -6.69 -17.29
N PHE A 128 5.27 -6.26 -18.04
CA PHE A 128 5.41 -5.31 -19.14
C PHE A 128 5.69 -3.87 -18.71
N LEU A 129 5.47 -3.54 -17.43
CA LEU A 129 5.77 -2.21 -16.88
C LEU A 129 7.29 -2.00 -16.71
N GLY A 130 8.07 -3.08 -16.70
CA GLY A 130 9.53 -3.02 -16.57
C GLY A 130 9.98 -2.29 -15.30
N ALA A 131 11.03 -1.49 -15.42
CA ALA A 131 11.52 -0.63 -14.34
C ALA A 131 10.76 0.70 -14.21
N ASP A 132 9.75 0.96 -15.06
CA ASP A 132 9.02 2.22 -15.06
C ASP A 132 8.18 2.32 -13.77
N LEU A 133 8.42 3.37 -12.99
CA LEU A 133 8.02 3.45 -11.59
C LEU A 133 6.56 3.86 -11.39
N GLY A 134 5.82 4.15 -12.46
CA GLY A 134 4.69 5.06 -12.36
C GLY A 134 3.28 4.48 -12.48
N HIS A 135 3.09 3.16 -12.70
CA HIS A 135 1.78 2.69 -13.16
C HIS A 135 1.30 1.39 -12.52
N SER A 136 0.08 1.42 -12.00
CA SER A 136 -0.70 0.24 -11.68
C SER A 136 -1.46 -0.22 -12.93
N TYR A 137 -1.15 -1.43 -13.40
CA TYR A 137 -2.09 -2.20 -14.20
C TYR A 137 -2.90 -3.11 -13.27
N ALA A 138 -4.14 -3.39 -13.62
CA ALA A 138 -5.03 -4.25 -12.84
C ALA A 138 -4.61 -5.74 -12.95
N ALA A 139 -3.43 -6.06 -12.42
CA ALA A 139 -2.91 -7.41 -12.25
C ALA A 139 -3.32 -7.92 -10.86
N TRP A 140 -3.86 -9.12 -10.79
CA TRP A 140 -4.43 -9.67 -9.56
C TRP A 140 -3.60 -10.81 -8.97
N GLU A 141 -2.30 -10.73 -9.18
CA GLU A 141 -1.29 -11.66 -8.71
C GLU A 141 -0.09 -10.86 -8.18
N GLU A 142 0.44 -11.30 -7.06
CA GLU A 142 1.72 -10.83 -6.54
C GLU A 142 2.87 -11.12 -7.50
N ARG A 143 3.94 -10.34 -7.40
CA ARG A 143 5.16 -10.62 -8.16
C ARG A 143 5.80 -11.94 -7.69
N PRO A 144 6.55 -12.65 -8.57
CA PRO A 144 7.13 -13.96 -8.24
C PRO A 144 7.95 -13.99 -6.95
N GLU A 145 8.69 -12.92 -6.65
CA GLU A 145 9.53 -12.80 -5.46
C GLU A 145 8.69 -12.74 -4.17
N VAL A 146 7.51 -12.12 -4.21
CA VAL A 146 6.56 -12.10 -3.10
C VAL A 146 5.91 -13.48 -2.94
N ASN A 147 5.53 -14.14 -4.04
CA ASN A 147 5.00 -15.50 -4.00
C ASN A 147 6.00 -16.46 -3.35
N GLU A 148 7.26 -16.40 -3.77
CA GLU A 148 8.31 -17.29 -3.30
C GLU A 148 8.59 -17.08 -1.79
N LEU A 149 8.71 -15.83 -1.35
CA LEU A 149 8.82 -15.49 0.07
C LEU A 149 7.69 -16.15 0.87
N PHE A 150 6.44 -15.92 0.49
CA PHE A 150 5.30 -16.38 1.27
C PHE A 150 5.03 -17.88 1.15
N ARG A 151 5.50 -18.55 0.09
CA ARG A 151 5.50 -20.01 -0.01
C ARG A 151 6.46 -20.64 1.01
N GLN A 152 7.54 -19.94 1.37
CA GLN A 152 8.45 -20.41 2.43
C GLN A 152 7.89 -20.11 3.84
N VAL A 153 7.17 -19.00 4.03
CA VAL A 153 6.52 -18.64 5.30
C VAL A 153 5.28 -19.52 5.58
N TYR A 154 4.44 -19.75 4.55
CA TYR A 154 3.21 -20.54 4.61
C TYR A 154 3.03 -21.40 3.34
N PRO A 155 3.67 -22.58 3.26
CA PRO A 155 3.61 -23.45 2.08
C PRO A 155 2.20 -23.86 1.65
N GLU A 156 1.25 -23.88 2.60
CA GLU A 156 -0.15 -24.26 2.39
C GLU A 156 -1.08 -23.11 2.04
N LYS A 157 -0.57 -21.87 1.95
CA LYS A 157 -1.36 -20.66 1.68
C LYS A 157 -0.93 -20.02 0.36
N SER A 158 -1.87 -19.31 -0.23
CA SER A 158 -1.62 -18.41 -1.36
C SER A 158 -2.26 -17.06 -1.07
N PHE A 159 -1.76 -16.04 -1.74
CA PHE A 159 -2.47 -14.78 -1.86
C PHE A 159 -3.77 -14.99 -2.65
N LEU A 160 -4.82 -14.29 -2.26
CA LEU A 160 -6.12 -14.30 -2.94
C LEU A 160 -6.53 -12.88 -3.29
N PRO A 161 -7.13 -12.63 -4.47
CA PRO A 161 -7.73 -11.34 -4.81
C PRO A 161 -8.69 -10.86 -3.71
N LEU A 162 -8.50 -9.62 -3.26
CA LEU A 162 -9.44 -8.98 -2.35
C LEU A 162 -10.63 -8.47 -3.16
N PRO A 163 -11.88 -8.84 -2.79
CA PRO A 163 -13.05 -8.38 -3.53
C PRO A 163 -13.17 -6.85 -3.43
N ARG A 164 -13.72 -6.22 -4.47
CA ARG A 164 -13.92 -4.75 -4.55
C ARG A 164 -14.62 -4.14 -3.35
N ASN A 165 -15.52 -4.91 -2.74
CA ASN A 165 -16.25 -4.49 -1.57
C ASN A 165 -15.52 -4.81 -0.24
N HIS A 166 -14.27 -5.26 -0.24
CA HIS A 166 -13.56 -5.56 1.00
C HIS A 166 -13.47 -4.32 1.91
N GLU A 167 -13.54 -4.52 3.23
CA GLU A 167 -13.59 -3.41 4.19
C GLU A 167 -12.33 -2.55 4.19
N ILE A 168 -11.19 -3.14 3.86
CA ILE A 168 -9.89 -2.46 3.69
C ILE A 168 -9.95 -1.27 2.72
N PHE A 169 -10.90 -1.23 1.78
CA PHE A 169 -11.06 -0.12 0.83
C PHE A 169 -12.02 0.96 1.31
N ARG A 170 -12.62 0.78 2.50
CA ARG A 170 -13.71 1.62 3.03
C ARG A 170 -13.70 1.80 4.55
N SER A 171 -12.57 1.54 5.19
CA SER A 171 -12.41 1.67 6.65
C SER A 171 -12.59 3.10 7.15
N PHE A 172 -12.22 4.10 6.35
CA PHE A 172 -12.40 5.52 6.68
C PHE A 172 -13.08 6.28 5.54
N TYR A 173 -12.41 6.40 4.39
CA TYR A 173 -13.00 6.98 3.18
C TYR A 173 -13.84 5.97 2.41
N LYS A 174 -14.99 6.40 1.92
CA LYS A 174 -15.87 5.61 1.04
C LYS A 174 -15.99 6.28 -0.32
N GLY A 175 -15.72 5.53 -1.38
CA GLY A 175 -15.77 6.04 -2.75
C GLY A 175 -14.54 6.82 -3.16
N LEU A 176 -14.56 7.24 -4.42
CA LEU A 176 -13.48 8.03 -5.00
C LEU A 176 -13.47 9.47 -4.45
N PRO A 177 -12.34 10.19 -4.53
CA PRO A 177 -12.31 11.62 -4.26
C PRO A 177 -13.33 12.38 -5.10
N LYS A 178 -13.94 13.40 -4.51
CA LYS A 178 -14.68 14.43 -5.23
C LYS A 178 -13.83 15.68 -5.35
N ASN A 179 -14.13 16.55 -6.31
CA ASN A 179 -13.42 17.82 -6.51
C ASN A 179 -13.35 18.71 -5.25
N ARG A 180 -14.40 18.66 -4.41
CA ARG A 180 -14.46 19.40 -3.14
C ARG A 180 -13.52 18.85 -2.07
N ASP A 181 -13.06 17.62 -2.25
CA ASP A 181 -12.21 16.93 -1.30
C ASP A 181 -10.71 17.12 -1.62
N LEU A 182 -10.39 17.73 -2.76
CA LEU A 182 -9.02 17.97 -3.19
C LEU A 182 -8.43 19.15 -2.42
N MET A 183 -7.40 18.88 -1.63
CA MET A 183 -6.60 19.87 -0.90
C MET A 183 -5.59 20.54 -1.85
N ILE A 184 -6.10 21.35 -2.78
CA ILE A 184 -5.32 22.06 -3.81
C ILE A 184 -5.70 23.54 -3.84
N GLU A 185 -4.81 24.38 -4.36
CA GLU A 185 -5.02 25.82 -4.46
C GLU A 185 -6.25 26.18 -5.33
N ALA A 186 -6.79 27.38 -5.12
CA ALA A 186 -7.99 27.83 -5.82
C ALA A 186 -7.77 28.05 -7.33
N ASN A 187 -6.56 28.42 -7.73
CA ASN A 187 -6.13 28.61 -9.12
C ASN A 187 -5.86 27.28 -9.86
N GLN A 188 -5.64 26.18 -9.14
CA GLN A 188 -5.33 24.88 -9.72
C GLN A 188 -6.57 24.26 -10.37
N LYS A 189 -6.37 23.69 -11.56
CA LYS A 189 -7.45 23.02 -12.30
C LYS A 189 -7.89 21.76 -11.59
N ARG A 190 -9.19 21.51 -11.68
CA ARG A 190 -9.86 20.31 -11.17
C ARG A 190 -10.30 19.47 -12.36
N LEU A 191 -10.43 18.16 -12.14
CA LEU A 191 -10.93 17.29 -13.19
C LEU A 191 -12.36 17.70 -13.57
N PRO A 192 -12.67 17.77 -14.88
CA PRO A 192 -14.05 17.97 -15.32
C PRO A 192 -14.95 16.88 -14.75
N GLU A 193 -16.18 17.24 -14.38
CA GLU A 193 -17.15 16.29 -13.80
C GLU A 193 -17.42 15.08 -14.72
N THR A 194 -17.35 15.29 -16.03
CA THR A 194 -17.48 14.23 -17.04
C THR A 194 -16.34 13.21 -16.95
N VAL A 195 -15.11 13.67 -16.69
CA VAL A 195 -13.94 12.80 -16.51
C VAL A 195 -14.04 12.07 -15.17
N LEU A 196 -14.46 12.77 -14.10
CA LEU A 196 -14.72 12.14 -12.80
C LEU A 196 -15.77 11.04 -12.91
N THR A 197 -16.88 11.31 -13.59
CA THR A 197 -17.95 10.33 -13.82
C THR A 197 -17.44 9.13 -14.63
N PHE A 198 -16.62 9.37 -15.65
CA PHE A 198 -15.99 8.28 -16.43
C PHE A 198 -15.06 7.43 -15.56
N VAL A 199 -14.19 8.07 -14.77
CA VAL A 199 -13.28 7.38 -13.85
C VAL A 199 -14.09 6.63 -12.81
N GLU A 200 -15.16 7.21 -12.27
CA GLU A 200 -16.05 6.54 -11.32
C GLU A 200 -16.73 5.33 -11.95
N GLN A 201 -17.23 5.41 -13.17
CA GLN A 201 -17.84 4.25 -13.85
C GLN A 201 -16.82 3.16 -14.20
N GLU A 202 -15.56 3.51 -14.49
CA GLU A 202 -14.49 2.54 -14.72
C GLU A 202 -13.95 1.95 -13.40
N LYS A 203 -13.97 2.75 -12.32
CA LYS A 203 -13.23 2.50 -11.08
C LYS A 203 -14.11 2.32 -9.82
N TRP A 204 -15.44 2.42 -9.87
CA TRP A 204 -16.35 2.39 -8.70
C TRP A 204 -17.81 2.05 -9.09
N PRO A 205 -18.68 1.53 -8.19
CA PRO A 205 -18.37 0.87 -6.93
C PRO A 205 -17.70 -0.50 -7.13
N GLN A 206 -17.63 -0.94 -8.38
CA GLN A 206 -17.03 -2.20 -8.78
C GLN A 206 -15.64 -2.03 -9.38
N GLY A 207 -15.07 -0.83 -9.47
CA GLY A 207 -13.64 -0.78 -9.69
C GLY A 207 -12.93 -0.82 -8.36
N THR A 208 -11.80 -1.49 -8.36
CA THR A 208 -10.90 -1.50 -7.22
C THR A 208 -9.49 -1.54 -7.76
N TYR A 209 -8.58 -1.17 -6.88
CA TYR A 209 -7.17 -1.36 -7.07
C TYR A 209 -6.90 -2.81 -6.74
N SER A 210 -6.13 -3.47 -7.60
CA SER A 210 -5.83 -4.88 -7.41
C SER A 210 -5.09 -5.02 -6.09
N PHE A 211 -5.70 -5.65 -5.09
CA PHE A 211 -4.97 -6.09 -3.92
C PHE A 211 -5.15 -7.58 -3.86
N VAL A 212 -4.07 -8.27 -3.52
CA VAL A 212 -4.15 -9.66 -3.08
C VAL A 212 -3.83 -9.71 -1.60
N GLY A 213 -4.47 -10.62 -0.89
CA GLY A 213 -4.36 -10.74 0.55
C GLY A 213 -4.14 -12.17 1.00
N MET A 214 -3.42 -12.33 2.11
CA MET A 214 -3.25 -13.61 2.77
C MET A 214 -3.86 -13.57 4.17
N LYS A 215 -4.69 -14.58 4.47
CA LYS A 215 -5.29 -14.74 5.79
C LYS A 215 -4.47 -15.67 6.70
N VAL A 216 -4.17 -15.19 7.90
CA VAL A 216 -3.51 -15.93 8.97
C VAL A 216 -4.44 -15.94 10.18
N LYS A 217 -4.72 -17.10 10.76
CA LYS A 217 -5.67 -17.26 11.88
C LYS A 217 -7.02 -16.55 11.67
N GLY A 218 -7.54 -16.57 10.43
CA GLY A 218 -8.84 -16.00 10.07
C GLY A 218 -8.85 -14.50 9.74
N ARG A 219 -7.83 -13.73 10.12
CA ARG A 219 -7.70 -12.31 9.80
C ARG A 219 -6.88 -12.08 8.54
N LEU A 220 -7.10 -10.97 7.86
CA LEU A 220 -6.23 -10.51 6.77
C LEU A 220 -4.92 -9.98 7.39
N ALA A 221 -3.84 -10.75 7.27
CA ALA A 221 -2.57 -10.45 7.96
C ALA A 221 -1.51 -9.86 7.03
N CYS A 222 -1.61 -10.12 5.73
CA CYS A 222 -0.73 -9.54 4.73
C CYS A 222 -1.52 -9.10 3.50
N VAL A 223 -1.14 -7.97 2.92
CA VAL A 223 -1.64 -7.51 1.62
C VAL A 223 -0.49 -7.13 0.70
N ALA A 224 -0.67 -7.38 -0.59
CA ALA A 224 0.19 -6.86 -1.64
C ALA A 224 -0.64 -6.01 -2.61
N SER A 225 -0.10 -4.84 -2.96
CA SER A 225 -0.71 -3.91 -3.90
C SER A 225 0.24 -3.57 -5.05
N PRO A 226 -0.28 -3.02 -6.17
CA PRO A 226 0.48 -2.19 -7.06
C PRO A 226 1.05 -1.01 -6.29
N ILE A 227 2.03 -0.33 -6.88
CA ILE A 227 2.67 0.79 -6.23
C ILE A 227 1.65 1.91 -5.91
N CYS A 228 1.43 2.11 -4.61
CA CYS A 228 0.55 3.14 -4.06
C CYS A 228 1.36 4.30 -3.50
N ALA A 229 2.60 4.06 -3.03
CA ALA A 229 3.50 5.09 -2.54
C ALA A 229 3.76 6.22 -3.53
N MET A 230 3.65 5.94 -4.84
CA MET A 230 3.70 6.97 -5.88
C MET A 230 2.71 8.11 -5.65
N GLY A 231 1.60 7.86 -4.97
CA GLY A 231 0.55 8.82 -4.72
C GLY A 231 0.60 9.54 -3.38
N TRP A 232 1.54 9.22 -2.49
CA TRP A 232 1.53 9.78 -1.13
C TRP A 232 2.51 10.92 -0.91
N GLY A 233 3.55 11.03 -1.74
CA GLY A 233 4.66 11.96 -1.54
C GLY A 233 4.24 13.42 -1.69
N LYS A 234 4.68 14.24 -0.72
CA LYS A 234 4.73 15.70 -0.83
C LYS A 234 6.17 16.17 -0.63
N ASP A 235 6.55 17.23 -1.34
CA ASP A 235 7.84 17.89 -1.12
C ASP A 235 7.81 18.79 0.14
N GLU A 236 8.93 19.46 0.42
CA GLU A 236 9.08 20.37 1.58
C GLU A 236 8.12 21.57 1.54
N PHE A 237 7.59 21.91 0.35
CA PHE A 237 6.61 22.98 0.16
C PHE A 237 5.16 22.47 0.20
N GLY A 238 4.96 21.16 0.37
CA GLY A 238 3.64 20.52 0.40
C GLY A 238 3.07 20.19 -0.99
N SER A 239 3.84 20.36 -2.06
CA SER A 239 3.41 20.03 -3.42
C SER A 239 3.49 18.52 -3.65
N TRP A 240 2.51 17.98 -4.38
CA TRP A 240 2.46 16.57 -4.71
C TRP A 240 3.63 16.13 -5.60
N ILE A 241 4.26 15.00 -5.25
CA ILE A 241 5.34 14.40 -6.03
C ILE A 241 5.28 12.87 -6.04
N PRO A 242 5.68 12.22 -7.16
CA PRO A 242 5.93 12.80 -8.48
C PRO A 242 4.63 12.99 -9.27
N PRO A 243 4.66 13.62 -10.47
CA PRO A 243 3.50 13.67 -11.35
C PRO A 243 2.95 12.28 -11.70
N ILE A 244 1.63 12.13 -11.64
CA ILE A 244 0.93 10.87 -11.93
C ILE A 244 0.04 11.01 -13.15
N SER A 245 0.12 10.02 -14.04
CA SER A 245 -0.76 9.90 -15.21
C SER A 245 -1.92 8.94 -14.94
N PHE A 246 -3.07 9.22 -15.55
CA PHE A 246 -4.21 8.33 -15.57
C PHE A 246 -4.20 7.40 -16.76
N ARG A 247 -4.34 6.11 -16.48
CA ARG A 247 -4.62 5.10 -17.49
C ARG A 247 -6.11 5.09 -17.80
N ILE A 248 -6.47 5.52 -19.01
CA ILE A 248 -7.85 5.58 -19.50
C ILE A 248 -8.04 4.49 -20.55
N ARG A 249 -9.15 3.75 -20.44
CA ARG A 249 -9.61 2.86 -21.51
C ARG A 249 -10.22 3.70 -22.62
N GLU A 250 -9.62 3.64 -23.80
CA GLU A 250 -10.14 4.34 -24.96
C GLU A 250 -11.41 3.65 -25.49
N SER A 251 -12.33 4.44 -26.03
CA SER A 251 -13.53 3.96 -26.72
C SER A 251 -13.78 4.78 -27.99
N ALA A 252 -14.22 4.11 -29.05
CA ALA A 252 -14.68 4.72 -30.30
C ALA A 252 -15.65 3.77 -31.01
N GLU A 253 -16.30 4.23 -32.08
CA GLU A 253 -17.12 3.38 -32.94
C GLU A 253 -16.24 2.37 -33.71
N ASN A 254 -16.70 1.12 -33.83
CA ASN A 254 -15.98 0.00 -34.48
C ASN A 254 -14.56 -0.24 -33.97
N PHE A 255 -14.31 0.13 -32.71
CA PHE A 255 -12.95 0.19 -32.18
C PHE A 255 -12.34 -1.19 -31.92
N ASP A 256 -13.16 -2.19 -31.56
CA ASP A 256 -12.71 -3.58 -31.42
C ASP A 256 -12.27 -4.16 -32.78
N GLU A 257 -13.06 -3.93 -33.82
CA GLU A 257 -12.78 -4.35 -35.19
C GLU A 257 -11.51 -3.67 -35.74
N ASN A 258 -11.38 -2.36 -35.52
CA ASN A 258 -10.20 -1.60 -35.94
C ASN A 258 -8.93 -2.09 -35.24
N LEU A 259 -8.99 -2.39 -33.94
CA LEU A 259 -7.84 -2.88 -33.19
C LEU A 259 -7.40 -4.29 -33.62
N LYS A 260 -8.31 -5.15 -34.10
CA LYS A 260 -7.96 -6.47 -34.66
C LYS A 260 -7.10 -6.38 -35.92
N LEU A 261 -7.25 -5.29 -36.67
CA LEU A 261 -6.50 -5.03 -37.91
C LEU A 261 -5.26 -4.16 -37.66
N ALA A 262 -5.12 -3.58 -36.46
CA ALA A 262 -4.02 -2.70 -36.13
C ALA A 262 -2.71 -3.49 -36.06
N SER A 263 -1.67 -2.94 -36.69
CA SER A 263 -0.31 -3.42 -36.46
C SER A 263 0.20 -2.91 -35.12
N PHE A 264 0.61 -3.83 -34.25
CA PHE A 264 1.29 -3.53 -33.00
C PHE A 264 2.71 -4.11 -33.04
N SER A 265 3.57 -3.59 -32.17
CA SER A 265 4.96 -4.05 -32.01
C SER A 265 5.33 -4.05 -30.54
N GLY A 266 6.41 -4.75 -30.19
CA GLY A 266 6.84 -4.93 -28.80
C GLY A 266 6.68 -6.36 -28.30
N GLY A 267 6.77 -6.52 -26.98
CA GLY A 267 6.62 -7.81 -26.31
C GLY A 267 5.15 -8.20 -26.10
N THR A 268 4.96 -9.49 -25.84
CA THR A 268 3.67 -10.07 -25.44
C THR A 268 3.75 -10.49 -23.98
N TYR A 269 2.75 -10.12 -23.20
CA TYR A 269 2.72 -10.36 -21.76
C TYR A 269 1.34 -10.84 -21.35
N GLU A 270 1.28 -11.78 -20.41
CA GLU A 270 0.02 -12.22 -19.82
C GLU A 270 -0.20 -11.52 -18.49
N VAL A 271 -1.44 -11.10 -18.25
CA VAL A 271 -1.84 -10.53 -16.96
C VAL A 271 -3.12 -11.21 -16.48
N THR A 272 -3.08 -11.71 -15.25
CA THR A 272 -4.24 -12.32 -14.61
C THR A 272 -5.19 -11.25 -14.09
N ARG A 273 -6.47 -11.40 -14.47
CA ARG A 273 -7.60 -10.58 -14.05
C ARG A 273 -8.12 -11.07 -12.69
N GLU A 274 -9.02 -10.30 -12.10
CA GLU A 274 -9.70 -10.65 -10.84
C GLU A 274 -10.48 -11.97 -10.95
N ASP A 275 -11.03 -12.27 -12.12
CA ASP A 275 -11.77 -13.51 -12.42
C ASP A 275 -10.85 -14.72 -12.70
N GLY A 276 -9.53 -14.54 -12.62
CA GLY A 276 -8.52 -15.56 -12.90
C GLY A 276 -8.26 -15.80 -14.38
N LEU A 277 -8.99 -15.15 -15.29
CA LEU A 277 -8.72 -15.23 -16.72
C LEU A 277 -7.55 -14.30 -17.10
N LYS A 278 -6.95 -14.56 -18.27
CA LYS A 278 -5.75 -13.84 -18.71
C LYS A 278 -6.06 -12.85 -19.83
N ASP A 279 -5.72 -11.59 -19.59
CA ASP A 279 -5.55 -10.61 -20.65
C ASP A 279 -4.18 -10.81 -21.32
N VAL A 280 -4.12 -10.72 -22.65
CA VAL A 280 -2.85 -10.69 -23.40
C VAL A 280 -2.54 -9.26 -23.77
N ILE A 281 -1.43 -8.76 -23.25
CA ILE A 281 -0.95 -7.39 -23.42
C ILE A 281 0.13 -7.37 -24.48
N TYR A 282 -0.03 -6.48 -25.46
CA TYR A 282 1.01 -6.15 -26.42
C TYR A 282 1.49 -4.74 -26.16
N SER A 283 2.78 -4.61 -25.87
CA SER A 283 3.40 -3.32 -25.57
C SER A 283 4.87 -3.33 -25.96
N GLN A 284 5.34 -2.21 -26.52
CA GLN A 284 6.76 -1.93 -26.48
C GLN A 284 7.15 -1.52 -25.06
N LEU A 285 8.34 -1.93 -24.61
CA LEU A 285 8.84 -1.56 -23.29
C LEU A 285 8.94 -0.03 -23.17
N GLY A 286 8.35 0.53 -22.13
CA GLY A 286 8.33 1.98 -21.89
C GLY A 286 7.33 2.78 -22.74
N GLN A 287 6.54 2.12 -23.61
CA GLN A 287 5.47 2.79 -24.37
C GLN A 287 4.11 2.69 -23.67
N ARG A 288 3.27 3.70 -23.94
CA ARG A 288 2.09 4.03 -23.13
C ARG A 288 0.77 4.11 -23.93
N PRO A 289 0.67 3.47 -25.10
CA PRO A 289 -0.53 2.70 -25.34
C PRO A 289 -0.30 1.21 -25.09
N LEU A 290 -1.24 0.58 -24.37
CA LEU A 290 -1.27 -0.86 -24.16
C LEU A 290 -2.41 -1.47 -24.96
N TRP A 291 -2.08 -2.38 -25.89
CA TRP A 291 -3.09 -3.16 -26.60
C TRP A 291 -3.41 -4.40 -25.79
N VAL A 292 -4.70 -4.60 -25.54
CA VAL A 292 -5.17 -5.66 -24.65
C VAL A 292 -6.16 -6.51 -25.40
N LYS A 293 -5.81 -7.79 -25.54
CA LYS A 293 -6.73 -8.82 -26.01
C LYS A 293 -7.31 -9.55 -24.80
N GLU A 294 -8.61 -9.41 -24.61
CA GLU A 294 -9.34 -10.06 -23.52
C GLU A 294 -9.56 -11.55 -23.78
N PRO A 295 -9.88 -12.34 -22.74
CA PRO A 295 -10.19 -13.77 -22.88
C PRO A 295 -11.29 -14.09 -23.90
N ASN A 296 -12.26 -13.18 -24.07
CA ASN A 296 -13.37 -13.33 -25.02
C ASN A 296 -12.99 -12.92 -26.47
N GLY A 297 -11.73 -12.55 -26.72
CA GLY A 297 -11.24 -12.13 -28.03
C GLY A 297 -11.48 -10.65 -28.38
N ARG A 298 -12.08 -9.86 -27.50
CA ARG A 298 -12.22 -8.41 -27.68
C ARG A 298 -10.90 -7.69 -27.46
N TRP A 299 -10.69 -6.64 -28.24
CA TRP A 299 -9.55 -5.76 -28.15
C TRP A 299 -9.90 -4.44 -27.51
N ARG A 300 -8.96 -3.93 -26.72
CA ARG A 300 -9.02 -2.63 -26.06
C ARG A 300 -7.65 -1.98 -26.13
N ILE A 301 -7.62 -0.67 -26.04
CA ILE A 301 -6.37 0.08 -25.88
C ILE A 301 -6.50 0.98 -24.65
N PHE A 302 -5.45 0.99 -23.84
CA PHE A 302 -5.32 1.92 -22.72
C PHE A 302 -4.28 2.97 -23.07
N LYS A 303 -4.64 4.25 -22.88
CA LYS A 303 -3.70 5.37 -23.02
C LYS A 303 -3.48 6.05 -21.67
N TYR A 304 -2.33 6.69 -21.55
CA TYR A 304 -1.97 7.44 -20.36
C TYR A 304 -2.10 8.93 -20.63
N TYR A 305 -2.91 9.58 -19.81
CA TYR A 305 -3.14 11.02 -19.85
C TYR A 305 -2.45 11.65 -18.65
N SER A 306 -1.71 12.74 -18.90
CA SER A 306 -1.00 13.49 -17.88
C SER A 306 -1.57 14.90 -17.82
N GLY A 307 -1.54 15.49 -16.64
CA GLY A 307 -2.04 16.84 -16.39
C GLY A 307 -1.97 17.12 -14.90
N GLU A 308 -1.89 18.39 -14.52
CA GLU A 308 -1.85 18.80 -13.12
C GLU A 308 -3.12 18.34 -12.39
N GLU A 309 -4.29 18.53 -13.02
CA GLU A 309 -5.58 18.11 -12.49
C GLU A 309 -5.70 16.59 -12.33
N ILE A 310 -5.10 15.83 -13.25
CA ILE A 310 -5.05 14.36 -13.20
C ILE A 310 -4.15 13.94 -12.04
N SER A 311 -2.97 14.53 -11.95
CA SER A 311 -2.00 14.21 -10.90
C SER A 311 -2.58 14.50 -9.52
N ASN A 312 -3.12 15.70 -9.31
CA ASN A 312 -3.73 16.12 -8.05
C ASN A 312 -4.84 15.17 -7.60
N TYR A 313 -5.69 14.75 -8.52
CA TYR A 313 -6.74 13.79 -8.22
C TYR A 313 -6.18 12.40 -7.91
N ALA A 314 -5.17 11.93 -8.66
CA ALA A 314 -4.51 10.66 -8.42
C ALA A 314 -3.89 10.60 -7.01
N HIS A 315 -3.19 11.67 -6.59
CA HIS A 315 -2.63 11.76 -5.25
C HIS A 315 -3.70 11.70 -4.17
N ALA A 316 -4.79 12.45 -4.31
CA ALA A 316 -5.91 12.39 -3.38
C ALA A 316 -6.51 10.97 -3.32
N PHE A 317 -6.64 10.31 -4.48
CA PHE A 317 -7.12 8.94 -4.56
C PHE A 317 -6.21 7.97 -3.79
N TYR A 318 -4.90 7.94 -4.09
CA TYR A 318 -3.96 7.01 -3.49
C TYR A 318 -3.74 7.29 -2.00
N THR A 319 -3.79 8.56 -1.59
CA THR A 319 -3.74 8.95 -0.18
C THR A 319 -4.92 8.34 0.58
N ARG A 320 -6.15 8.50 0.08
CA ARG A 320 -7.33 7.86 0.70
C ARG A 320 -7.23 6.35 0.78
N LEU A 321 -6.74 5.71 -0.29
CA LEU A 321 -6.52 4.27 -0.32
C LEU A 321 -5.50 3.85 0.74
N GLY A 322 -4.35 4.54 0.83
CA GLY A 322 -3.34 4.30 1.85
C GLY A 322 -3.92 4.46 3.26
N MET A 323 -4.62 5.55 3.53
CA MET A 323 -5.27 5.78 4.83
C MET A 323 -6.23 4.65 5.20
N ASN A 324 -7.05 4.19 4.25
CA ASN A 324 -7.95 3.06 4.48
C ASN A 324 -7.20 1.78 4.83
N VAL A 325 -6.09 1.46 4.14
CA VAL A 325 -5.27 0.28 4.42
C VAL A 325 -4.64 0.34 5.80
N PHE A 326 -3.98 1.45 6.15
CA PHE A 326 -3.32 1.60 7.45
C PHE A 326 -4.33 1.64 8.61
N LEU A 327 -5.48 2.32 8.45
CA LEU A 327 -6.53 2.31 9.47
C LEU A 327 -7.20 0.94 9.59
N TYR A 328 -7.39 0.21 8.48
CA TYR A 328 -7.87 -1.17 8.53
C TYR A 328 -6.94 -2.04 9.37
N ALA A 329 -5.63 -1.94 9.14
CA ALA A 329 -4.60 -2.70 9.84
C ALA A 329 -4.52 -2.40 11.34
N LEU A 330 -4.84 -1.17 11.77
CA LEU A 330 -4.90 -0.82 13.19
C LEU A 330 -6.18 -1.28 13.88
N LEU A 331 -7.28 -1.45 13.13
CA LEU A 331 -8.59 -1.74 13.69
C LEU A 331 -8.95 -3.23 13.70
N ASN A 332 -8.17 -4.11 13.04
CA ASN A 332 -8.50 -5.52 12.80
C ASN A 332 -7.30 -6.47 12.96
#